data_AF-A0A8E6ESW6-F1
#
_entry.id   AF-A0A8E6ESW6-F1
#
_cell.length_a   1.000
_cell.length_b   1.000
_cell.length_c   1.000
_cell.angle_alpha   90.00
_cell.angle_beta   90.00
_cell.angle_gamma   90.00
#
_symmetry.space_group_name_H-M   'P 1'
#
loop_
_entity.id
_entity.type
_entity.pdbx_description
1 polymer ?
#
loop_
_entity_poly.entity_id
_entity_poly.type
_entity_poly.pdbx_seq_one_letter_code
_entity_poly.pdbx_strand_id
1 'polypeptide(L)'
;MTAKEILVIDMDTATFILNTYLSDFTEAEMLKRPVPQANHTAWQLGHLIASENDMLSALTPPASISLPEGFAKQHSKESAGSDDPAKFLTKAQYLELMQKVRAASKEALAKMTDADFNKPGPDALKSFAPTLGALFSVIAGHPMMHTGQLAVLRRALGKPILM
;
A
#
# COMPACT_ATOMS: atom_id res chain seq x y z
N MET A 1 8.53 5.94 -23.86
CA MET A 1 7.85 5.60 -22.61
C MET A 1 7.12 4.28 -22.80
N THR A 2 7.46 3.26 -22.03
CA THR A 2 6.87 1.91 -22.04
C THR A 2 5.81 1.78 -20.95
N ALA A 3 4.97 0.73 -21.00
CA ALA A 3 4.01 0.44 -19.93
C ALA A 3 4.69 0.26 -18.57
N LYS A 4 5.87 -0.37 -18.57
CA LYS A 4 6.71 -0.55 -17.37
C LYS A 4 7.13 0.78 -16.78
N GLU A 5 7.61 1.70 -17.61
CA GLU A 5 8.05 3.04 -17.18
C GLU A 5 6.88 3.84 -16.57
N ILE A 6 5.68 3.75 -17.15
CA ILE A 6 4.47 4.41 -16.60
C ILE A 6 4.13 3.85 -15.23
N LEU A 7 4.13 2.52 -15.06
CA LEU A 7 3.82 1.91 -13.76
C LEU A 7 4.84 2.25 -12.68
N VAL A 8 6.12 2.39 -13.03
CA VAL A 8 7.15 2.87 -12.10
C VAL A 8 6.87 4.33 -11.70
N ILE A 9 6.50 5.19 -12.65
CA ILE A 9 6.11 6.58 -12.37
C ILE A 9 4.89 6.63 -11.46
N ASP A 10 3.86 5.82 -11.70
CA ASP A 10 2.65 5.76 -10.88
C ASP A 10 2.97 5.29 -9.45
N MET A 11 3.79 4.24 -9.32
CA MET A 11 4.30 3.78 -8.04
C MET A 11 5.04 4.89 -7.29
N ASP A 12 5.96 5.59 -7.95
CA ASP A 12 6.75 6.66 -7.34
C ASP A 12 5.90 7.86 -6.96
N THR A 13 4.92 8.21 -7.79
CA THR A 13 3.94 9.26 -7.51
C THR A 13 3.12 8.90 -6.28
N ALA A 14 2.61 7.67 -6.19
CA ALA A 14 1.86 7.21 -5.03
C ALA A 14 2.70 7.24 -3.74
N THR A 15 3.95 6.79 -3.80
CA THR A 15 4.89 6.84 -2.67
C THR A 15 5.19 8.28 -2.25
N PHE A 16 5.46 9.18 -3.21
CA PHE A 16 5.70 10.59 -2.94
C PHE A 16 4.50 11.24 -2.26
N ILE A 17 3.29 11.04 -2.80
CA ILE A 17 2.08 11.67 -2.26
C ILE A 17 1.79 11.17 -0.84
N LEU A 18 1.87 9.86 -0.65
CA LEU A 18 1.66 9.24 0.65
C LEU A 18 2.66 9.78 1.69
N ASN A 19 3.95 9.84 1.36
CA ASN A 19 4.99 10.36 2.25
C ASN A 19 4.79 11.84 2.57
N THR A 20 4.41 12.66 1.58
CA THR A 20 4.06 14.07 1.79
C THR A 20 2.92 14.19 2.80
N TYR A 21 1.85 13.40 2.67
CA TYR A 21 0.70 13.46 3.58
C TYR A 21 1.00 12.95 4.99
N LEU A 22 2.04 12.14 5.18
CA LEU A 22 2.46 11.60 6.48
C LEU A 22 3.58 12.41 7.15
N SER A 23 4.15 13.39 6.44
CA SER A 23 5.36 14.11 6.85
C SER A 23 5.24 14.74 8.25
N ASP A 24 4.08 15.33 8.55
CA ASP A 24 3.75 16.02 9.80
C ASP A 24 2.82 15.21 10.73
N PHE A 25 2.63 13.90 10.49
CA PHE A 25 1.88 13.02 11.39
C PHE A 25 2.75 12.56 12.56
N THR A 26 2.21 12.67 13.76
CA THR A 26 2.65 11.94 14.95
C THR A 26 2.02 10.55 15.00
N GLU A 27 2.59 9.64 15.78
CA GLU A 27 2.03 8.29 15.96
C GLU A 27 0.65 8.31 16.61
N ALA A 28 0.42 9.22 17.56
CA ALA A 28 -0.89 9.42 18.17
C ALA A 28 -1.94 9.88 17.13
N GLU A 29 -1.55 10.72 16.17
CA GLU A 29 -2.43 11.13 15.07
C GLU A 29 -2.69 10.01 14.07
N MET A 30 -1.76 9.05 13.92
CA MET A 30 -1.95 7.88 13.05
C MET A 30 -3.03 6.91 13.54
N LEU A 31 -3.49 7.06 14.79
CA LEU A 31 -4.62 6.32 15.37
C LEU A 31 -5.93 7.13 15.35
N LYS A 32 -5.93 8.37 14.82
CA LYS A 32 -7.15 9.18 14.67
C LYS A 32 -7.93 8.79 13.41
N ARG A 33 -9.23 9.04 13.45
CA ARG A 33 -10.19 8.72 12.37
C ARG A 33 -10.93 10.00 11.95
N PRO A 34 -11.17 10.22 10.65
CA PRO A 34 -11.91 11.39 10.18
C PRO A 34 -13.39 11.35 10.58
N VAL A 35 -13.96 10.16 10.66
CA VAL A 35 -15.33 9.86 11.11
C VAL A 35 -15.34 8.52 11.86
N PRO A 36 -16.35 8.24 12.69
CA PRO A 36 -16.52 6.91 13.28
C PRO A 36 -16.46 5.81 12.22
N GLN A 37 -15.88 4.66 12.57
CA GLN A 37 -15.71 3.47 11.71
C GLN A 37 -14.76 3.61 10.50
N ALA A 38 -14.27 4.82 10.17
CA ALA A 38 -13.22 4.97 9.16
C ALA A 38 -11.89 4.39 9.67
N ASN A 39 -11.10 3.74 8.82
CA ASN A 39 -9.80 3.17 9.20
C ASN A 39 -8.80 4.27 9.58
N HIS A 40 -8.10 4.12 10.71
CA HIS A 40 -7.02 5.04 11.06
C HIS A 40 -5.76 4.76 10.22
N THR A 41 -4.85 5.74 10.13
CA THR A 41 -3.65 5.70 9.29
C THR A 41 -2.75 4.50 9.56
N ALA A 42 -2.47 4.15 10.82
CA ALA A 42 -1.61 3.01 11.13
C ALA A 42 -2.16 1.68 10.56
N TRP A 43 -3.49 1.48 10.62
CA TRP A 43 -4.12 0.33 9.99
C TRP A 43 -3.99 0.41 8.47
N GLN A 44 -4.25 1.57 7.87
CA GLN A 44 -4.17 1.77 6.43
C GLN A 44 -2.75 1.49 5.88
N LEU A 45 -1.70 1.94 6.57
CA LEU A 45 -0.31 1.69 6.14
C LEU A 45 0.03 0.20 6.16
N GLY A 46 -0.29 -0.51 7.24
CA GLY A 46 -0.03 -1.94 7.26
C GLY A 46 -0.95 -2.74 6.33
N HIS A 47 -2.17 -2.27 6.07
CA HIS A 47 -3.05 -2.85 5.05
C HIS A 47 -2.44 -2.73 3.65
N LEU A 48 -1.91 -1.56 3.30
CA LEU A 48 -1.23 -1.34 2.02
C LEU A 48 -0.01 -2.26 1.87
N ILE A 49 0.83 -2.35 2.91
CA ILE A 49 2.01 -3.22 2.93
C ILE A 49 1.62 -4.69 2.77
N ALA A 50 0.66 -5.15 3.58
CA ALA A 50 0.24 -6.55 3.57
C ALA A 50 -0.41 -6.94 2.23
N SER A 51 -1.26 -6.06 1.69
CA SER A 51 -1.95 -6.32 0.41
C SER A 51 -0.99 -6.31 -0.77
N GLU A 52 -0.05 -5.36 -0.83
CA GLU A 52 0.98 -5.34 -1.88
C GLU A 52 1.87 -6.59 -1.80
N ASN A 53 2.29 -6.99 -0.59
CA ASN A 53 3.07 -8.20 -0.40
C ASN A 53 2.31 -9.48 -0.76
N ASP A 54 1.01 -9.56 -0.46
CA ASP A 54 0.15 -10.70 -0.83
C ASP A 54 0.00 -10.80 -2.35
N MET A 55 -0.20 -9.68 -3.04
CA MET A 55 -0.21 -9.63 -4.51
C MET A 55 1.11 -10.12 -5.13
N LEU A 56 2.25 -9.77 -4.54
CA LEU A 56 3.56 -10.28 -4.98
C LEU A 56 3.76 -11.77 -4.67
N SER A 57 3.14 -12.28 -3.60
CA SER A 57 3.21 -13.70 -3.25
C SER A 57 2.47 -14.58 -4.26
N ALA A 58 1.45 -14.01 -4.92
CA ALA A 58 0.64 -14.68 -5.92
C ALA A 58 1.30 -14.77 -7.31
N LEU A 59 2.47 -14.15 -7.50
CA LEU A 59 3.27 -14.27 -8.72
C LEU A 59 3.93 -15.64 -8.84
N THR A 60 4.36 -16.00 -10.05
CA THR A 60 5.14 -17.23 -10.31
C THR A 60 6.41 -16.87 -11.09
N PRO A 61 7.61 -16.95 -10.48
CA PRO A 61 7.83 -17.25 -9.05
C PRO A 61 7.34 -16.12 -8.12
N PRO A 62 7.02 -16.43 -6.85
CA PRO A 62 6.65 -15.41 -5.86
C PRO A 62 7.74 -14.35 -5.67
N ALA A 63 7.34 -13.10 -5.47
CA ALA A 63 8.25 -11.96 -5.25
C ALA A 63 8.01 -11.24 -3.90
N SER A 64 7.16 -11.80 -3.04
CA SER A 64 6.89 -11.25 -1.71
C SER A 64 8.12 -11.30 -0.80
N ILE A 65 8.18 -10.38 0.16
CA ILE A 65 9.14 -10.40 1.25
C ILE A 65 8.53 -11.02 2.52
N SER A 66 9.38 -11.37 3.48
CA SER A 66 8.93 -11.73 4.82
C SER A 66 8.44 -10.48 5.58
N LEU A 67 7.20 -10.54 6.06
CA LEU A 67 6.64 -9.54 6.96
C LEU A 67 6.79 -10.00 8.43
N PRO A 68 6.71 -9.09 9.41
CA PRO A 68 6.66 -9.48 10.82
C PRO A 68 5.55 -10.50 11.09
N GLU A 69 5.78 -11.38 12.06
CA GLU A 69 4.79 -12.39 12.43
C GLU A 69 3.45 -11.73 12.83
N GLY A 70 2.35 -12.27 12.31
CA GLY A 70 1.01 -11.73 12.56
C GLY A 70 0.68 -10.40 11.87
N PHE A 71 1.61 -9.79 11.13
CA PHE A 71 1.43 -8.46 10.54
C PHE A 71 0.19 -8.36 9.65
N ALA A 72 0.00 -9.31 8.71
CA ALA A 72 -1.15 -9.30 7.81
C ALA A 72 -2.48 -9.45 8.56
N LYS A 73 -2.53 -10.31 9.58
CA LYS A 73 -3.72 -10.50 10.43
C LYS A 73 -4.05 -9.23 11.24
N GLN A 74 -3.04 -8.54 11.74
CA GLN A 74 -3.20 -7.29 12.51
C GLN A 74 -3.70 -6.12 11.65
N HIS A 75 -3.56 -6.18 10.33
CA HIS A 75 -4.01 -5.14 9.39
C HIS A 75 -5.11 -5.66 8.45
N SER A 76 -5.86 -6.65 8.91
CA SER A 76 -7.01 -7.24 8.23
C SER A 76 -8.29 -6.46 8.54
N LYS A 77 -9.36 -6.74 7.79
CA LYS A 77 -10.66 -6.08 8.00
C LYS A 77 -11.21 -6.38 9.39
N GLU A 78 -10.94 -7.58 9.90
CA GLU A 78 -11.40 -8.09 11.19
C GLU A 78 -10.75 -7.34 12.37
N SER A 79 -9.55 -6.77 12.17
CA SER A 79 -8.80 -6.03 13.19
C SER A 79 -8.87 -4.50 13.04
N ALA A 80 -9.61 -3.99 12.04
CA ALA A 80 -9.70 -2.56 11.71
C ALA A 80 -10.29 -1.66 12.82
N GLY A 81 -10.99 -2.26 13.78
CA GLY A 81 -11.55 -1.55 14.94
C GLY A 81 -10.59 -1.37 16.13
N SER A 82 -9.37 -1.90 16.07
CA SER A 82 -8.41 -1.78 17.18
C SER A 82 -7.74 -0.42 17.20
N ASP A 83 -7.82 0.31 18.32
CA ASP A 83 -7.10 1.57 18.53
C ASP A 83 -5.93 1.42 19.54
N ASP A 84 -5.57 0.18 19.89
CA ASP A 84 -4.47 -0.13 20.81
C ASP A 84 -3.10 0.15 20.17
N PRO A 85 -2.35 1.18 20.64
CA PRO A 85 -1.06 1.56 20.06
C PRO A 85 -0.02 0.43 20.13
N ALA A 86 -0.11 -0.49 21.09
CA ALA A 86 0.85 -1.59 21.23
C ALA A 86 0.77 -2.62 20.09
N LYS A 87 -0.31 -2.58 19.29
CA LYS A 87 -0.51 -3.48 18.14
C LYS A 87 -0.02 -2.90 16.82
N PHE A 88 0.46 -1.66 16.80
CA PHE A 88 0.88 -0.98 15.58
C PHE A 88 2.37 -0.64 15.63
N LEU A 89 2.99 -0.57 14.46
CA LEU A 89 4.40 -0.19 14.35
C LEU A 89 4.57 1.32 14.52
N THR A 90 5.81 1.75 14.76
CA THR A 90 6.17 3.17 14.66
C THR A 90 6.03 3.67 13.22
N LYS A 91 5.89 4.99 13.04
CA LYS A 91 5.83 5.60 11.69
C LYS A 91 7.05 5.20 10.84
N ALA A 92 8.24 5.25 11.43
CA ALA A 92 9.49 4.92 10.74
C ALA A 92 9.51 3.45 10.27
N GLN A 93 9.09 2.51 11.12
CA GLN A 93 9.02 1.09 10.77
C GLN A 93 8.01 0.80 9.65
N TYR A 94 6.85 1.48 9.64
CA TYR A 94 5.91 1.36 8.52
C TYR A 94 6.52 1.84 7.21
N LEU A 95 7.17 3.01 7.20
CA LEU A 95 7.76 3.57 5.99
C LEU A 95 8.92 2.71 5.47
N GLU A 96 9.76 2.18 6.37
CA GLU A 96 10.84 1.26 6.00
C GLU A 96 10.28 -0.03 5.37
N LEU A 97 9.26 -0.64 5.98
CA LEU A 97 8.67 -1.87 5.46
C LEU A 97 7.95 -1.65 4.12
N MET A 98 7.26 -0.52 3.98
CA MET A 98 6.64 -0.11 2.71
C MET A 98 7.67 0.10 1.61
N GLN A 99 8.82 0.70 1.92
CA GLN A 99 9.92 0.85 0.96
C GLN A 99 10.46 -0.51 0.51
N LYS A 100 10.62 -1.47 1.43
CA LYS A 100 11.08 -2.84 1.11
C LYS A 100 10.10 -3.57 0.18
N VAL A 101 8.79 -3.53 0.48
CA VAL A 101 7.76 -4.12 -0.37
C VAL A 101 7.74 -3.44 -1.75
N ARG A 102 7.82 -2.10 -1.79
CA ARG A 102 7.85 -1.35 -3.05
C ARG A 102 9.08 -1.68 -3.90
N ALA A 103 10.24 -1.88 -3.29
CA ALA A 103 11.44 -2.31 -4.00
C ALA A 103 11.23 -3.70 -4.64
N ALA A 104 10.62 -4.64 -3.91
CA ALA A 104 10.28 -5.96 -4.43
C ALA A 104 9.29 -5.89 -5.61
N SER A 105 8.27 -5.03 -5.52
CA SER A 105 7.34 -4.77 -6.64
C SER A 105 8.05 -4.28 -7.89
N LYS A 106 8.96 -3.30 -7.74
CA LYS A 106 9.74 -2.77 -8.88
C LYS A 106 10.69 -3.81 -9.45
N GLU A 107 11.31 -4.63 -8.62
CA GLU A 107 12.18 -5.72 -9.09
C GLU A 107 11.40 -6.78 -9.87
N ALA A 108 10.21 -7.17 -9.38
CA ALA A 108 9.33 -8.09 -10.07
C ALA A 108 8.87 -7.53 -11.43
N LEU A 109 8.45 -6.26 -11.45
CA LEU A 109 8.07 -5.55 -12.67
C LEU A 109 9.24 -5.42 -13.66
N ALA A 110 10.47 -5.20 -13.19
CA ALA A 110 11.65 -5.11 -14.03
C ALA A 110 11.91 -6.38 -14.84
N LYS A 111 11.59 -7.55 -14.27
CA LYS A 111 11.75 -8.87 -14.90
C LYS A 111 10.70 -9.18 -15.98
N MET A 112 9.62 -8.41 -16.07
CA MET A 112 8.58 -8.61 -17.08
C MET A 112 8.99 -8.11 -18.47
N THR A 113 8.58 -8.83 -19.50
CA THR A 113 8.55 -8.38 -20.90
C THR A 113 7.22 -7.71 -21.23
N ASP A 114 7.13 -6.97 -22.33
CA ASP A 114 5.88 -6.34 -22.78
C ASP A 114 4.76 -7.38 -23.04
N ALA A 115 5.12 -8.58 -23.51
CA ALA A 115 4.16 -9.66 -23.71
C ALA A 115 3.59 -10.22 -22.39
N ASP A 116 4.36 -10.15 -21.29
CA ASP A 116 3.92 -10.65 -19.99
C ASP A 116 2.72 -9.89 -19.43
N PHE A 117 2.54 -8.62 -19.80
CA PHE A 117 1.40 -7.81 -19.36
C PHE A 117 0.04 -8.39 -19.75
N ASN A 118 0.00 -9.18 -20.83
CA ASN A 118 -1.22 -9.83 -21.32
C ASN A 118 -1.40 -11.25 -20.77
N LYS A 119 -0.42 -11.79 -20.04
CA LYS A 119 -0.57 -13.10 -19.40
C LYS A 119 -1.66 -13.04 -18.32
N PRO A 120 -2.41 -14.14 -18.10
CA PRO A 120 -3.39 -14.21 -17.03
C PRO A 120 -2.81 -13.82 -15.68
N GLY A 121 -3.55 -13.03 -14.91
CA GLY A 121 -3.22 -12.75 -13.51
C GLY A 121 -3.51 -13.95 -12.60
N PRO A 122 -3.10 -13.88 -11.32
CA PRO A 122 -3.36 -14.95 -10.36
C PRO A 122 -4.87 -15.19 -10.17
N ASP A 123 -5.30 -16.45 -10.15
CA ASP A 123 -6.73 -16.80 -10.13
C ASP A 123 -7.47 -16.21 -8.90
N ALA A 124 -6.81 -16.14 -7.74
CA ALA A 124 -7.38 -15.56 -6.52
C ALA A 124 -7.68 -14.06 -6.64
N LEU A 125 -7.01 -13.34 -7.56
CA LEU A 125 -7.10 -11.89 -7.73
C LEU A 125 -7.80 -11.49 -9.04
N LYS A 126 -8.29 -12.47 -9.79
CA LYS A 126 -8.76 -12.32 -11.18
C LYS A 126 -9.90 -11.31 -11.36
N SER A 127 -10.69 -11.06 -10.32
CA SER A 127 -11.80 -10.09 -10.35
C SER A 127 -11.36 -8.64 -10.53
N PHE A 128 -10.13 -8.30 -10.11
CA PHE A 128 -9.56 -6.96 -10.26
C PHE A 128 -8.17 -6.95 -10.91
N ALA A 129 -7.52 -8.12 -11.04
CA ALA A 129 -6.25 -8.31 -11.72
C ALA A 129 -6.35 -9.45 -12.76
N PRO A 130 -7.15 -9.29 -13.84
CA PRO A 130 -7.34 -10.34 -14.84
C PRO A 130 -6.06 -10.68 -15.64
N THR A 131 -5.10 -9.74 -15.71
CA THR A 131 -3.78 -9.94 -16.32
C THR A 131 -2.67 -9.50 -15.37
N LEU A 132 -1.43 -9.91 -15.63
CA LEU A 132 -0.28 -9.41 -14.86
C LEU A 132 -0.14 -7.89 -14.99
N GLY A 133 -0.46 -7.31 -16.16
CA GLY A 133 -0.48 -5.85 -16.30
C GLY A 133 -1.51 -5.17 -15.40
N ALA A 134 -2.71 -5.75 -15.31
CA ALA A 134 -3.74 -5.26 -14.39
C ALA A 134 -3.30 -5.40 -12.92
N LEU A 135 -2.63 -6.50 -12.55
CA LEU A 135 -2.08 -6.68 -11.21
C LEU A 135 -1.10 -5.55 -10.83
N PHE A 136 -0.14 -5.25 -11.70
CA PHE A 136 0.82 -4.17 -11.43
C PHE A 136 0.19 -2.78 -11.46
N SER A 137 -0.86 -2.57 -12.25
CA SER A 137 -1.67 -1.34 -12.19
C SER A 137 -2.37 -1.19 -10.83
N VAL A 138 -2.91 -2.27 -10.27
CA VAL A 138 -3.48 -2.27 -8.91
C VAL A 138 -2.41 -2.01 -7.85
N ILE A 139 -1.24 -2.66 -7.94
CA ILE A 139 -0.10 -2.39 -7.04
C ILE A 139 0.29 -0.91 -7.07
N ALA A 140 0.37 -0.30 -8.26
CA ALA A 140 0.74 1.10 -8.41
C ALA A 140 -0.34 2.06 -7.87
N GLY A 141 -1.61 1.78 -8.19
CA GLY A 141 -2.73 2.69 -7.92
C GLY A 141 -3.40 2.55 -6.55
N HIS A 142 -3.35 1.38 -5.91
CA HIS A 142 -4.06 1.14 -4.64
C HIS A 142 -3.72 2.14 -3.53
N PRO A 143 -2.45 2.54 -3.31
CA PRO A 143 -2.15 3.57 -2.31
C PRO A 143 -2.82 4.93 -2.58
N MET A 144 -3.08 5.28 -3.84
CA MET A 144 -3.75 6.54 -4.18
C MET A 144 -5.22 6.61 -3.72
N MET A 145 -5.91 5.47 -3.61
CA MET A 145 -7.22 5.43 -2.97
C MET A 145 -7.11 5.82 -1.48
N HIS A 146 -6.08 5.31 -0.80
CA HIS A 146 -5.83 5.58 0.61
C HIS A 146 -5.34 7.01 0.88
N THR A 147 -4.60 7.64 -0.05
CA THR A 147 -4.21 9.05 0.11
C THR A 147 -5.42 9.98 0.13
N GLY A 148 -6.51 9.64 -0.58
CA GLY A 148 -7.79 10.34 -0.46
C GLY A 148 -8.38 10.27 0.95
N GLN A 149 -8.32 9.12 1.62
CA GLN A 149 -8.76 8.96 3.01
C GLN A 149 -7.88 9.77 3.97
N LEU A 150 -6.57 9.79 3.72
CA LEU A 150 -5.62 10.59 4.51
C LEU A 150 -5.84 12.09 4.33
N ALA A 151 -6.16 12.56 3.13
CA ALA A 151 -6.49 13.97 2.89
C ALA A 151 -7.67 14.44 3.76
N VAL A 152 -8.71 13.61 3.89
CA VAL A 152 -9.86 13.91 4.77
C VAL A 152 -9.43 13.93 6.23
N LEU A 153 -8.60 12.98 6.68
CA LEU A 153 -8.07 12.98 8.05
C LEU A 153 -7.21 14.21 8.33
N ARG A 154 -6.38 14.66 7.39
CA ARG A 154 -5.60 15.91 7.51
C ARG A 154 -6.51 17.10 7.81
N ARG A 155 -7.67 17.19 7.15
CA ARG A 155 -8.68 18.23 7.41
C ARG A 155 -9.28 18.12 8.79
N ALA A 156 -9.66 16.91 9.20
CA ALA A 156 -10.22 16.66 10.53
C ALA A 156 -9.23 17.03 11.65
N LEU A 157 -7.91 16.90 11.40
CA LEU A 157 -6.85 17.27 12.33
C LEU A 157 -6.42 18.75 12.24
N GLY A 158 -7.03 19.55 11.37
CA GLY A 158 -6.64 20.96 11.16
C GLY A 158 -5.24 21.15 10.56
N LYS A 159 -4.68 20.12 9.90
CA LYS A 159 -3.35 20.18 9.29
C LYS A 159 -3.37 21.03 8.00
N PRO A 160 -2.21 21.62 7.62
CA PRO A 160 -2.09 22.38 6.37
C PRO A 160 -2.44 21.55 5.13
N ILE A 161 -2.89 22.25 4.08
CA ILE A 161 -3.03 21.68 2.74
C ILE A 161 -1.65 21.30 2.25
N LEU A 162 -1.49 20.06 1.82
CA LEU A 162 -0.33 19.63 1.07
C LEU A 162 -0.85 19.12 -0.27
N MET A 163 -0.29 19.66 -1.37
CA MET A 163 -0.68 19.42 -2.77
C MET A 163 -2.13 19.79 -3.13
#